data_AF-A0A7C9AXA9-F1
#
_entry.id   AF-A0A7C9AXA9-F1
#
_cell.length_a   1.000
_cell.length_b   1.000
_cell.length_c   1.000
_cell.angle_alpha   90.00
_cell.angle_beta   90.00
_cell.angle_gamma   90.00
#
_symmetry.space_group_name_H-M   'P 1'
#
loop_
_entity.id
_entity.type
_entity.pdbx_description
1 polymer ?
#
loop_
_entity_poly.entity_id
_entity_poly.type
_entity_poly.pdbx_seq_one_letter_code
_entity_poly.pdbx_strand_id
1 'polypeptide(L)'
;MQLPRALVVSRPSLLSRPWLKPSIPIVRAFSAASDYSDQSRGGLPRFFSLPSSKGGVVRVQGDEFWHMTKVLRLGANDRIELFNGKGGLVEGCIQNVDRTGIDFVAARDPIVVNPHKPQWDVFAAFGTLKGGRADWLIEKCT
;
A
#
# COMPACT_ATOMS: atom_id res chain seq x y z
N MET A 1 -68.88 46.67 14.72
CA MET A 1 -67.80 46.97 15.69
C MET A 1 -67.63 45.77 16.60
N GLN A 2 -66.40 45.55 17.10
CA GLN A 2 -65.92 44.43 17.93
C GLN A 2 -65.38 43.18 17.20
N LEU A 3 -64.08 43.24 16.85
CA LEU A 3 -63.12 42.13 17.01
C LEU A 3 -62.93 41.84 18.52
N PRO A 4 -62.53 40.63 19.00
CA PRO A 4 -61.28 39.94 18.65
C PRO A 4 -61.44 38.38 18.71
N ARG A 5 -60.44 37.48 18.71
CA ARG A 5 -59.00 37.50 19.03
C ARG A 5 -58.39 36.20 18.47
N ALA A 6 -57.29 36.31 17.72
CA ALA A 6 -56.54 35.17 17.22
C ALA A 6 -55.80 34.43 18.35
N LEU A 7 -55.72 33.11 18.25
CA LEU A 7 -54.95 32.24 19.14
C LEU A 7 -53.45 32.55 19.02
N VAL A 8 -52.84 33.00 20.12
CA VAL A 8 -51.39 33.18 20.23
C VAL A 8 -50.77 31.80 20.43
N VAL A 9 -50.00 31.35 19.44
CA VAL A 9 -49.11 30.19 19.53
C VAL A 9 -47.87 30.60 20.32
N SER A 10 -47.69 30.03 21.51
CA SER A 10 -46.49 30.20 22.33
C SER A 10 -45.27 29.53 21.67
N ARG A 11 -44.22 30.31 21.39
CA ARG A 11 -42.89 29.79 21.03
C ARG A 11 -42.10 29.51 22.31
N PRO A 12 -41.46 28.34 22.49
CA PRO A 12 -40.53 28.16 23.60
C PRO A 12 -39.23 28.93 23.33
N SER A 13 -38.77 29.60 24.37
CA SER A 13 -37.51 30.35 24.45
C SER A 13 -36.30 29.43 24.27
N LEU A 14 -35.43 29.75 23.31
CA LEU A 14 -34.12 29.10 23.17
C LEU A 14 -33.18 29.64 24.25
N LEU A 15 -32.86 28.81 25.24
CA LEU A 15 -31.82 29.08 26.24
C LEU A 15 -30.45 28.90 25.60
N SER A 16 -29.71 30.01 25.55
CA SER A 16 -28.31 30.12 25.16
C SER A 16 -27.40 29.25 26.03
N ARG A 17 -26.72 28.27 25.43
CA ARG A 17 -25.67 27.48 26.11
C ARG A 17 -24.30 28.09 25.83
N PRO A 18 -23.51 28.50 26.84
CA PRO A 18 -22.15 28.97 26.61
C PRO A 18 -21.23 27.78 26.30
N TRP A 19 -20.55 27.87 25.16
CA TRP A 19 -19.51 26.94 24.70
C TRP A 19 -18.31 26.95 25.66
N LEU A 20 -18.10 25.86 26.39
CA LEU A 20 -16.82 25.56 27.04
C LEU A 20 -15.88 24.98 25.99
N LYS A 21 -14.81 25.70 25.64
CA LYS A 21 -13.75 25.21 24.75
C LYS A 21 -12.74 24.42 25.60
N PRO A 22 -12.54 23.11 25.40
CA PRO A 22 -11.40 22.43 26.01
C PRO A 22 -10.14 22.79 25.21
N SER A 23 -9.14 23.31 25.89
CA SER A 23 -7.78 23.49 25.38
C SER A 23 -7.13 22.11 25.21
N ILE A 24 -7.16 21.58 23.98
CA ILE A 24 -6.50 20.33 23.61
C ILE A 24 -5.00 20.62 23.42
N PRO A 25 -4.09 19.93 24.12
CA PRO A 25 -2.66 20.08 23.86
C PRO A 25 -2.34 19.55 22.45
N ILE A 26 -1.68 20.38 21.64
CA ILE A 26 -1.09 19.96 20.36
C ILE A 26 0.04 18.96 20.69
N VAL A 27 -0.24 17.68 20.50
CA VAL A 27 0.79 16.64 20.47
C VAL A 27 1.42 16.67 19.08
N ARG A 28 2.64 17.21 18.98
CA ARG A 28 3.41 17.18 17.74
C ARG A 28 4.13 15.83 17.68
N ALA A 29 3.74 14.96 16.76
CA ALA A 29 4.44 13.72 16.51
C ALA A 29 5.86 14.04 16.00
N PHE A 30 6.88 13.60 16.74
CA PHE A 30 8.25 13.61 16.26
C PHE A 30 8.51 12.28 15.55
N SER A 31 8.59 12.31 14.22
CA SER A 31 9.12 11.17 13.47
C SER A 31 10.63 11.17 13.63
N ALA A 32 11.18 10.14 14.29
CA ALA A 32 12.60 9.86 14.19
C ALA A 32 12.93 9.58 12.72
N ALA A 33 13.96 10.24 12.18
CA ALA A 33 14.46 9.94 10.85
C ALA A 33 14.95 8.49 10.86
N SER A 34 14.28 7.66 10.06
CA SER A 34 14.73 6.29 9.79
C SER A 34 15.80 6.38 8.72
N ASP A 35 16.95 5.71 8.92
CA ASP A 35 17.96 5.52 7.87
C ASP A 35 17.45 4.62 6.71
N TYR A 36 16.18 4.20 6.76
CA TYR A 36 15.53 3.42 5.72
C TYR A 36 14.83 4.33 4.72
N SER A 37 15.34 4.35 3.48
CA SER A 37 14.77 5.11 2.38
C SER A 37 13.34 4.64 2.07
N ASP A 38 12.40 5.60 2.03
CA ASP A 38 11.06 5.40 1.48
C ASP A 38 11.17 4.91 0.03
N GLN A 39 10.94 3.61 -0.18
CA GLN A 39 11.02 3.00 -1.51
C GLN A 39 9.80 3.29 -2.38
N SER A 40 8.79 4.01 -1.86
CA SER A 40 7.63 4.43 -2.66
C SER A 40 8.01 5.39 -3.80
N ARG A 41 9.25 5.90 -3.84
CA ARG A 41 9.74 6.86 -4.86
C ARG A 41 11.09 6.47 -5.50
N GLY A 42 11.21 5.26 -6.03
CA GLY A 42 12.31 4.92 -6.96
C GLY A 42 13.32 3.88 -6.47
N GLY A 43 12.84 2.81 -5.82
CA GLY A 43 13.65 1.61 -5.55
C GLY A 43 13.86 0.72 -6.78
N LEU A 44 14.56 -0.40 -6.60
CA LEU A 44 14.68 -1.42 -7.64
C LEU A 44 13.29 -1.98 -8.02
N PRO A 45 13.03 -2.31 -9.29
CA PRO A 45 11.82 -3.01 -9.68
C PRO A 45 11.62 -4.31 -8.89
N ARG A 46 10.39 -4.57 -8.45
CA ARG A 46 10.01 -5.71 -7.60
C ARG A 46 9.07 -6.67 -8.29
N PHE A 47 9.32 -7.96 -8.14
CA PHE A 47 8.55 -9.02 -8.77
C PHE A 47 8.36 -10.23 -7.83
N PHE A 48 7.25 -10.94 -7.98
CA PHE A 48 6.83 -12.07 -7.18
C PHE A 48 7.46 -13.39 -7.66
N SER A 49 8.64 -13.74 -7.15
CA SER A 49 9.28 -15.03 -7.43
C SER A 49 10.49 -15.31 -6.52
N LEU A 50 10.39 -16.05 -5.41
CA LEU A 50 11.56 -16.21 -4.51
C LEU A 50 12.44 -17.45 -4.78
N PRO A 51 13.77 -17.28 -4.93
CA PRO A 51 14.74 -18.36 -4.79
C PRO A 51 14.93 -18.76 -3.32
N SER A 52 15.45 -19.97 -3.09
CA SER A 52 15.67 -20.50 -1.74
C SER A 52 16.94 -19.99 -1.06
N SER A 53 17.99 -19.63 -1.81
CA SER A 53 19.31 -19.28 -1.27
C SER A 53 20.13 -18.40 -2.21
N LYS A 54 21.24 -17.84 -1.70
CA LYS A 54 22.23 -17.11 -2.49
C LYS A 54 22.75 -17.94 -3.66
N GLY A 55 22.92 -17.28 -4.81
CA GLY A 55 23.33 -17.94 -6.05
C GLY A 55 22.25 -18.84 -6.68
N GLY A 56 21.10 -18.99 -6.02
CA GLY A 56 19.95 -19.68 -6.58
C GLY A 56 19.47 -18.99 -7.85
N VAL A 57 19.19 -19.81 -8.87
CA VAL A 57 18.64 -19.34 -10.14
C VAL A 57 17.13 -19.57 -10.13
N VAL A 58 16.37 -18.52 -10.47
CA VAL A 58 14.93 -18.60 -10.62
C VAL A 58 14.54 -18.17 -12.02
N ARG A 59 13.72 -19.00 -12.65
CA ARG A 59 13.15 -18.72 -13.96
C ARG A 59 11.84 -17.98 -13.80
N VAL A 60 11.82 -16.70 -14.19
CA VAL A 60 10.61 -15.87 -14.18
C VAL A 60 9.91 -15.97 -15.55
N GLN A 61 8.61 -16.25 -15.54
CA GLN A 61 7.78 -16.47 -16.73
C GLN A 61 6.42 -15.75 -16.58
N GLY A 62 5.57 -15.84 -17.62
CA GLY A 62 4.21 -15.32 -17.58
C GLY A 62 4.15 -13.79 -17.52
N ASP A 63 3.21 -13.28 -16.73
CA ASP A 63 2.91 -11.84 -16.65
C ASP A 63 4.09 -11.03 -16.11
N GLU A 64 4.84 -11.58 -15.15
CA GLU A 64 6.04 -10.93 -14.60
C GLU A 64 7.13 -10.78 -15.66
N PHE A 65 7.37 -11.82 -16.45
CA PHE A 65 8.32 -11.76 -17.57
C PHE A 65 7.92 -10.71 -18.60
N TRP A 66 6.63 -10.61 -18.92
CA TRP A 66 6.13 -9.57 -19.82
C TRP A 66 6.32 -8.16 -19.23
N HIS A 67 6.00 -7.99 -17.95
CA HIS A 67 6.19 -6.72 -17.24
C HIS A 67 7.67 -6.29 -17.23
N MET A 68 8.58 -7.22 -16.95
CA MET A 68 10.03 -6.97 -16.99
C MET A 68 10.52 -6.56 -18.39
N THR A 69 10.23 -7.35 -19.43
CA THR A 69 10.86 -7.19 -20.74
C THR A 69 10.15 -6.22 -21.69
N LYS A 70 8.82 -6.13 -21.61
CA LYS A 70 8.03 -5.31 -22.55
C LYS A 70 7.68 -3.95 -21.99
N VAL A 71 7.30 -3.87 -20.72
CA VAL A 71 6.94 -2.60 -20.07
C VAL A 71 8.19 -1.88 -19.62
N LEU A 72 8.97 -2.51 -18.72
CA LEU A 72 10.14 -1.89 -18.12
C LEU A 72 11.39 -2.00 -19.00
N ARG A 73 11.38 -2.91 -19.97
CA ARG A 73 12.48 -3.13 -20.93
C ARG A 73 13.79 -3.54 -20.26
N LEU A 74 13.69 -4.29 -19.16
CA LEU A 74 14.83 -4.83 -18.45
C LEU A 74 15.54 -5.89 -19.29
N GLY A 75 16.87 -5.94 -19.17
CA GLY A 75 17.76 -6.84 -19.87
C GLY A 75 18.79 -7.50 -18.95
N ALA A 76 19.74 -8.21 -19.56
CA ALA A 76 20.84 -8.84 -18.82
C ALA A 76 21.65 -7.81 -18.02
N ASN A 77 22.03 -8.20 -16.80
CA ASN A 77 22.73 -7.42 -15.78
C ASN A 77 21.89 -6.35 -15.05
N ASP A 78 20.63 -6.13 -15.42
CA ASP A 78 19.76 -5.25 -14.65
C ASP A 78 19.48 -5.85 -13.27
N ARG A 79 19.46 -4.97 -12.27
CA ARG A 79 19.18 -5.34 -10.87
C ARG A 79 17.69 -5.24 -10.59
N ILE A 80 17.18 -6.25 -9.92
CA ILE A 80 15.80 -6.32 -9.48
C ILE A 80 15.73 -6.96 -8.09
N GLU A 81 14.58 -6.81 -7.45
CA GLU A 81 14.25 -7.50 -6.22
C GLU A 81 13.14 -8.50 -6.48
N LEU A 82 13.26 -9.70 -5.89
CA LEU A 82 12.19 -10.68 -5.88
C LEU A 82 11.62 -10.86 -4.47
N PHE A 83 10.31 -11.08 -4.35
CA PHE A 83 9.60 -11.27 -3.08
C PHE A 83 8.54 -12.39 -3.15
N ASN A 84 8.06 -12.89 -2.00
CA ASN A 84 7.08 -14.00 -1.92
C ASN A 84 5.74 -13.67 -1.24
N GLY A 85 5.50 -12.39 -0.91
CA GLY A 85 4.30 -11.97 -0.19
C GLY A 85 4.21 -12.43 1.28
N LYS A 86 5.23 -13.14 1.79
CA LYS A 86 5.35 -13.58 3.20
C LYS A 86 6.47 -12.83 3.94
N GLY A 87 6.89 -11.68 3.41
CA GLY A 87 8.00 -10.88 3.93
C GLY A 87 9.39 -11.26 3.41
N GLY A 88 9.53 -12.34 2.63
CA GLY A 88 10.80 -12.68 2.01
C GLY A 88 11.13 -11.72 0.86
N LEU A 89 12.37 -11.26 0.80
CA LEU A 89 12.90 -10.35 -0.22
C LEU A 89 14.34 -10.75 -0.57
N VAL A 90 14.71 -10.69 -1.84
CA VAL A 90 16.09 -10.89 -2.28
C VAL A 90 16.43 -9.97 -3.43
N GLU A 91 17.61 -9.34 -3.37
CA GLU A 91 18.18 -8.59 -4.49
C GLU A 91 19.04 -9.52 -5.36
N GLY A 92 19.02 -9.29 -6.67
CA GLY A 92 19.89 -9.99 -7.60
C GLY A 92 19.91 -9.32 -8.96
N CYS A 93 20.38 -10.05 -9.96
CA CYS A 93 20.45 -9.57 -11.33
C CYS A 93 19.88 -10.58 -12.32
N ILE A 94 19.43 -10.03 -13.45
CA ILE A 94 19.04 -10.82 -14.61
C ILE A 94 20.30 -11.35 -15.28
N GLN A 95 20.48 -12.66 -15.30
CA GLN A 95 21.61 -13.30 -15.97
C GLN A 95 21.34 -13.50 -17.46
N ASN A 96 20.13 -13.92 -17.81
CA ASN A 96 19.77 -14.24 -19.17
C ASN A 96 18.30 -13.89 -19.46
N VAL A 97 18.04 -13.53 -20.72
CA VAL A 97 16.70 -13.23 -21.23
C VAL A 97 16.54 -13.99 -22.54
N ASP A 98 15.51 -14.83 -22.63
CA ASP A 98 15.15 -15.48 -23.89
C ASP A 98 13.65 -15.31 -24.18
N ARG A 99 13.12 -16.11 -25.11
CA ARG A 99 11.73 -15.99 -25.57
C ARG A 99 10.70 -16.51 -24.58
N THR A 100 11.09 -17.37 -23.64
CA THR A 100 10.17 -18.05 -22.71
C THR A 100 10.29 -17.51 -21.28
N GLY A 101 11.35 -16.77 -20.96
CA GLY A 101 11.50 -16.18 -19.64
C GLY A 101 12.83 -15.47 -19.39
N ILE A 102 13.01 -15.11 -18.12
CA ILE A 102 14.22 -14.50 -17.58
C ILE A 102 14.83 -15.43 -16.53
N ASP A 103 16.15 -15.59 -16.57
CA ASP A 103 16.91 -16.23 -15.49
C ASP A 103 17.42 -15.15 -14.53
N PHE A 104 16.91 -15.17 -13.31
CA PHE A 104 17.38 -14.32 -12.21
C PHE A 104 18.37 -15.08 -11.34
N VAL A 105 19.43 -14.42 -10.89
CA VAL A 105 20.40 -14.97 -9.94
C VAL A 105 20.42 -14.14 -8.67
N ALA A 106 20.17 -14.81 -7.53
CA ALA A 106 20.21 -14.18 -6.21
C ALA A 106 21.64 -13.73 -5.85
N ALA A 107 21.84 -12.43 -5.61
CA ALA A 107 23.15 -11.91 -5.20
C ALA A 107 23.48 -12.22 -3.74
N ARG A 108 22.45 -12.38 -2.90
CA ARG A 108 22.54 -12.67 -1.46
C ARG A 108 21.48 -13.68 -1.06
N ASP A 109 21.55 -14.16 0.18
CA ASP A 109 20.47 -14.98 0.73
C ASP A 109 19.21 -14.14 0.92
N PRO A 110 18.00 -14.71 0.70
CA PRO A 110 16.76 -14.01 0.97
C PRO A 110 16.70 -13.53 2.42
N ILE A 111 16.34 -12.27 2.60
CA ILE A 111 16.08 -11.68 3.91
C ILE A 111 14.58 -11.71 4.21
N VAL A 112 14.24 -11.72 5.49
CA VAL A 112 12.86 -11.49 5.93
C VAL A 112 12.75 -10.03 6.35
N VAL A 113 11.91 -9.28 5.65
CA VAL A 113 11.63 -7.88 5.94
C VAL A 113 10.46 -7.83 6.91
N ASN A 114 10.76 -7.51 8.17
CA ASN A 114 9.74 -7.35 9.19
C ASN A 114 9.18 -5.91 9.15
N PRO A 115 7.85 -5.75 9.28
CA PRO A 115 7.27 -4.42 9.42
C PRO A 115 7.71 -3.77 10.73
N HIS A 116 8.09 -2.49 10.64
CA HIS A 116 8.63 -1.72 11.77
C HIS A 116 7.57 -1.25 12.78
N LYS A 117 6.28 -1.38 12.45
CA LYS A 117 5.15 -0.92 13.27
C LYS A 117 4.28 -2.10 13.66
N PRO A 118 3.54 -2.02 14.78
CA PRO A 118 2.58 -3.05 15.15
C PRO A 118 1.65 -3.36 13.96
N GLN A 119 1.64 -4.64 13.58
CA GLN A 119 0.74 -5.14 12.55
C GLN A 119 -0.65 -5.25 13.18
N TRP A 120 -1.58 -4.47 12.66
CA TRP A 120 -3.00 -4.67 12.92
C TRP A 120 -3.52 -5.64 11.89
N ASP A 121 -4.17 -6.72 12.34
CA ASP A 121 -4.93 -7.57 11.46
C ASP A 121 -6.22 -6.85 11.07
N VAL A 122 -6.21 -6.25 9.87
CA VAL A 122 -7.36 -5.53 9.32
C VAL A 122 -8.09 -6.42 8.34
N PHE A 123 -9.33 -6.76 8.65
CA PHE A 123 -10.22 -7.49 7.75
C PHE A 123 -11.21 -6.51 7.13
N ALA A 124 -11.25 -6.45 5.80
CA ALA A 124 -12.15 -5.58 5.05
C ALA A 124 -13.13 -6.43 4.22
N ALA A 125 -14.42 -6.29 4.50
CA ALA A 125 -15.49 -7.03 3.84
C ALA A 125 -16.39 -6.06 3.06
N PHE A 126 -16.52 -6.29 1.75
CA PHE A 126 -17.31 -5.44 0.85
C PHE A 126 -18.29 -6.29 0.06
N GLY A 127 -19.48 -5.75 -0.21
CA GLY A 127 -20.40 -6.33 -1.20
C GLY A 127 -19.89 -6.13 -2.63
N THR A 128 -20.44 -6.88 -3.58
CA THR A 128 -20.03 -6.79 -4.99
C THR A 128 -20.22 -5.38 -5.55
N LEU A 129 -19.14 -4.82 -6.12
CA LEU A 129 -19.16 -3.49 -6.72
C LEU A 129 -19.30 -3.58 -8.24
N LYS A 130 -20.22 -2.80 -8.80
CA LYS A 130 -20.39 -2.69 -10.27
C LYS A 130 -19.26 -1.88 -10.91
N GLY A 131 -18.92 -2.25 -12.15
CA GLY A 131 -18.15 -1.42 -13.09
C GLY A 131 -16.66 -1.29 -12.77
N GLY A 132 -15.97 -2.39 -12.42
CA GLY A 132 -14.52 -2.39 -12.18
C GLY A 132 -14.08 -1.72 -10.86
N ARG A 133 -15.02 -1.17 -10.08
CA ARG A 133 -14.72 -0.52 -8.80
C ARG A 133 -14.10 -1.46 -7.75
N ALA A 134 -14.29 -2.77 -7.92
CA ALA A 134 -13.62 -3.77 -7.09
C ALA A 134 -12.10 -3.74 -7.28
N ASP A 135 -11.61 -3.61 -8.53
CA ASP A 135 -10.18 -3.60 -8.83
C ASP A 135 -9.50 -2.38 -8.21
N TRP A 136 -10.12 -1.21 -8.35
CA TRP A 136 -9.64 0.02 -7.72
C TRP A 136 -9.62 -0.09 -6.18
N LEU A 137 -10.65 -0.71 -5.59
CA LEU A 137 -10.70 -0.91 -4.15
C LEU A 137 -9.55 -1.82 -3.68
N ILE A 138 -9.30 -2.93 -4.37
CA ILE A 138 -8.20 -3.85 -4.06
C ILE A 138 -6.87 -3.09 -4.10
N GLU A 139 -6.62 -2.33 -5.17
CA GLU A 139 -5.40 -1.53 -5.34
C GLU A 139 -5.14 -0.55 -4.20
N LYS A 140 -6.20 -0.01 -3.57
CA LYS A 140 -6.05 0.96 -2.46
C LYS A 140 -6.01 0.34 -1.08
N CYS A 141 -6.48 -0.91 -0.94
CA CYS A 141 -6.44 -1.63 0.33
C CYS A 141 -5.13 -2.38 0.57
N THR A 142 -4.32 -2.60 -0.47
CA THR A 142 -3.03 -3.31 -0.42
C THR A 142 -1.86 -2.36 -0.58
#